data_AF-A0A967JXH6-F1
#
_entry.id   AF-A0A967JXH6-F1
#
_cell.length_a   1.000
_cell.length_b   1.000
_cell.length_c   1.000
_cell.angle_alpha   90.00
_cell.angle_beta   90.00
_cell.angle_gamma   90.00
#
_symmetry.space_group_name_H-M   'P 1'
#
loop_
_entity.id
_entity.type
_entity.pdbx_description
1 polymer ?
#
loop_
_entity_poly.entity_id
_entity_poly.type
_entity_poly.pdbx_seq_one_letter_code
_entity_poly.pdbx_strand_id
1 'polypeptide(L)'
;MLREDVVGAVAEGRFHVYAVSTIDEGLAVLTGAPPGERDAEGRFPPESFNGKVEDRLAAFAKAVRRIASHFPSVDSEAGDGGAS
;
A
#
# COMPACT_ATOMS: atom_id res chain seq x y z
N MET A 1 4.36 14.94 30.62
CA MET A 1 3.52 14.18 31.57
C MET A 1 2.09 14.17 31.05
N LEU A 2 1.37 13.04 31.10
CA LEU A 2 -0.01 12.93 30.61
C LEU A 2 -1.00 13.53 31.62
N ARG A 3 -2.17 13.96 31.12
CA ARG A 3 -3.27 14.47 31.96
C ARG A 3 -3.89 13.32 32.77
N GLU A 4 -4.34 13.62 34.00
CA GLU A 4 -4.87 12.60 34.93
C GLU A 4 -6.12 11.89 34.39
N ASP A 5 -6.97 12.58 33.63
CA ASP A 5 -8.16 11.99 32.99
C ASP A 5 -7.80 10.90 31.97
N VAL A 6 -6.72 11.11 31.21
CA VAL A 6 -6.18 10.11 30.29
C VAL A 6 -5.61 8.93 31.06
N VAL A 7 -4.88 9.16 32.15
CA VAL A 7 -4.33 8.08 32.99
C VAL A 7 -5.45 7.23 33.60
N GLY A 8 -6.52 7.88 34.11
CA GLY A 8 -7.69 7.18 34.62
C GLY A 8 -8.40 6.33 33.55
N ALA A 9 -8.59 6.88 32.34
CA ALA A 9 -9.17 6.14 31.23
C ALA A 9 -8.33 4.93 30.80
N VAL A 10 -6.99 5.02 30.88
CA VAL A 10 -6.08 3.88 30.65
C VAL A 10 -6.23 2.82 31.73
N ALA A 11 -6.26 3.21 33.01
CA ALA A 11 -6.43 2.28 34.13
C ALA A 11 -7.76 1.53 34.08
N GLU A 12 -8.81 2.18 33.57
CA GLU A 12 -10.15 1.58 33.39
C GLU A 12 -10.30 0.81 32.07
N GLY A 13 -9.26 0.74 31.24
CA GLY A 13 -9.30 0.05 29.94
C GLY A 13 -10.19 0.73 28.89
N ARG A 14 -10.57 1.99 29.09
CA ARG A 14 -11.36 2.80 28.14
C ARG A 14 -10.48 3.52 27.11
N PHE A 15 -9.17 3.58 27.37
CA PHE A 15 -8.19 4.17 26.48
C PHE A 15 -6.92 3.33 26.44
N HIS A 16 -6.28 3.29 25.28
CA HIS A 16 -5.07 2.50 25.07
C HIS A 16 -3.99 3.37 24.41
N VAL A 17 -2.77 3.28 24.92
CA VAL A 17 -1.59 3.94 24.37
C VAL A 17 -0.62 2.87 23.90
N TYR A 18 -0.26 2.90 22.62
CA TYR A 18 0.70 1.97 22.02
C TYR A 18 1.95 2.75 21.63
N ALA A 19 3.08 2.44 22.26
CA ALA A 19 4.37 2.96 21.84
C ALA A 19 4.91 2.09 20.71
N VAL A 20 5.30 2.71 19.60
CA VAL A 20 5.83 2.03 18.42
C VAL A 20 7.09 2.75 17.94
N SER A 21 8.03 1.99 17.39
CA SER A 21 9.30 2.49 16.85
C SER A 21 9.30 2.52 15.33
N THR A 22 8.47 1.70 14.71
CA THR A 22 8.37 1.54 13.25
C THR A 22 6.93 1.67 12.78
N ILE A 23 6.75 2.01 11.49
CA ILE A 23 5.42 2.07 10.87
C ILE A 23 4.75 0.69 10.91
N ASP A 24 5.52 -0.37 10.72
CA ASP A 24 5.05 -1.76 10.71
C ASP A 24 4.43 -2.18 12.06
N GLU A 25 5.01 -1.76 13.18
CA GLU A 25 4.40 -1.97 14.51
C GLU A 25 3.05 -1.25 14.65
N GLY A 26 2.96 0.00 14.22
CA GLY A 26 1.70 0.76 14.24
C GLY A 26 0.64 0.17 13.32
N LEU A 27 1.06 -0.31 12.15
CA LEU A 27 0.20 -0.99 11.19
C LEU A 27 -0.40 -2.28 11.78
N ALA A 28 0.40 -3.08 12.47
CA ALA A 28 -0.07 -4.30 13.14
C ALA A 28 -1.13 -3.98 14.19
N VAL A 29 -0.94 -2.91 14.98
CA VAL A 29 -1.91 -2.44 15.99
C VAL A 29 -3.22 -2.00 15.33
N LEU A 30 -3.16 -1.23 14.24
CA LEU A 30 -4.35 -0.67 13.60
C LEU A 30 -5.15 -1.70 12.78
N THR A 31 -4.48 -2.67 12.17
CA THR A 31 -5.08 -3.58 11.20
C THR A 31 -5.31 -4.98 11.76
N GLY A 32 -4.64 -5.34 12.85
CA GLY A 32 -4.62 -6.70 13.39
C GLY A 32 -3.92 -7.72 12.51
N ALA A 33 -3.26 -7.29 11.43
CA ALA A 33 -2.55 -8.15 10.49
C ALA A 33 -1.03 -8.00 10.64
N PRO A 34 -0.26 -9.09 10.52
CA PRO A 34 1.19 -8.98 10.50
C PRO A 34 1.63 -8.22 9.24
N PRO A 35 2.58 -7.26 9.32
CA PRO A 35 3.13 -6.55 8.16
C PRO A 35 3.70 -7.52 7.12
N GLY A 36 4.47 -8.50 7.60
CA GLY A 36 5.22 -9.47 6.80
C GLY A 36 6.54 -8.90 6.29
N GLU A 37 7.56 -9.75 6.26
CA GLU A 37 8.90 -9.41 5.76
C GLU A 37 9.13 -10.07 4.40
N ARG A 38 10.01 -9.47 3.58
CA ARG A 38 10.37 -10.08 2.29
C ARG A 38 11.26 -11.31 2.51
N ASP A 39 11.00 -12.37 1.75
CA ASP A 39 11.88 -13.55 1.66
C ASP A 39 13.18 -13.25 0.87
N ALA A 40 14.05 -14.25 0.72
CA ALA A 40 15.30 -14.12 -0.03
C ALA A 40 15.08 -13.82 -1.52
N GLU A 41 13.90 -14.17 -2.05
CA GLU A 41 13.47 -13.85 -3.41
C GLU A 41 12.76 -12.49 -3.50
N GLY A 42 12.69 -11.76 -2.39
CA GLY A 42 12.10 -10.44 -2.31
C GLY A 42 10.58 -10.44 -2.30
N ARG A 43 9.89 -11.50 -1.89
CA ARG A 43 8.42 -11.59 -1.86
C ARG A 43 7.86 -11.51 -0.45
N PHE A 44 6.72 -10.87 -0.28
CA PHE A 44 5.99 -10.90 1.00
C PHE A 44 5.14 -12.18 1.14
N PRO A 45 4.91 -12.69 2.37
CA PRO A 45 3.93 -13.73 2.60
C PRO A 45 2.54 -13.26 2.12
N PRO A 46 1.80 -14.06 1.33
CA PRO A 46 0.52 -13.62 0.74
C PRO A 46 -0.51 -13.16 1.79
N GLU A 47 -0.51 -13.79 2.96
CA GLU A 47 -1.46 -13.49 4.03
C GLU A 47 -1.09 -12.24 4.86
N SER A 48 0.13 -11.71 4.68
CA SER A 48 0.57 -10.50 5.38
C SER A 48 -0.10 -9.25 4.82
N PHE A 49 -0.05 -8.16 5.59
CA PHE A 49 -0.55 -6.88 5.12
C PHE A 49 0.18 -6.44 3.84
N ASN A 50 1.51 -6.50 3.83
CA ASN A 50 2.31 -6.10 2.68
C ASN A 50 2.12 -7.02 1.46
N GLY A 51 1.88 -8.33 1.68
CA GLY A 51 1.47 -9.25 0.60
C GLY A 51 0.16 -8.82 -0.06
N LYS A 52 -0.86 -8.53 0.75
CA LYS A 52 -2.17 -8.03 0.26
C LYS A 52 -2.06 -6.69 -0.47
N VAL A 53 -1.18 -5.80 -0.02
CA VAL A 53 -0.90 -4.53 -0.71
C VAL A 53 -0.24 -4.77 -2.06
N GLU A 54 0.76 -5.64 -2.14
CA GLU A 54 1.47 -5.96 -3.38
C GLU A 54 0.52 -6.58 -4.41
N ASP A 55 -0.34 -7.51 -4.00
CA ASP A 55 -1.40 -8.08 -4.85
C ASP A 55 -2.36 -7.01 -5.38
N ARG A 56 -2.78 -6.07 -4.52
CA ARG A 56 -3.68 -4.99 -4.92
C ARG A 56 -3.03 -4.04 -5.93
N LEU A 57 -1.77 -3.69 -5.72
CA LEU A 57 -1.00 -2.85 -6.65
C LEU A 57 -0.80 -3.56 -7.99
N ALA A 58 -0.51 -4.86 -8.00
CA ALA A 58 -0.42 -5.65 -9.22
C ALA A 58 -1.75 -5.68 -10.00
N ALA A 59 -2.87 -5.80 -9.30
CA ALA A 59 -4.20 -5.73 -9.91
C ALA A 59 -4.48 -4.36 -10.55
N PHE A 60 -4.11 -3.26 -9.87
CA PHE A 60 -4.23 -1.91 -10.43
C PHE A 60 -3.35 -1.73 -11.67
N ALA A 61 -2.10 -2.16 -11.63
CA ALA A 61 -1.20 -2.08 -12.78
C ALA A 61 -1.75 -2.85 -13.99
N LYS A 62 -2.34 -4.03 -13.76
CA LYS A 62 -3.03 -4.81 -14.81
C LYS A 62 -4.23 -4.05 -15.39
N ALA A 63 -5.04 -3.41 -14.53
CA ALA A 63 -6.19 -2.63 -14.97
C ALA A 63 -5.78 -1.43 -15.84
N VAL A 64 -4.75 -0.68 -15.41
CA VAL A 64 -4.21 0.46 -16.16
C VAL A 64 -3.67 0.02 -17.52
N ARG A 65 -2.88 -1.06 -17.58
CA ARG A 65 -2.36 -1.59 -18.86
C ARG A 65 -3.48 -1.99 -19.82
N ARG A 66 -4.55 -2.61 -19.31
CA ARG A 66 -5.71 -2.98 -20.13
C ARG A 66 -6.41 -1.75 -20.72
N ILE A 67 -6.60 -0.70 -19.93
CA ILE A 67 -7.16 0.57 -20.41
C ILE A 67 -6.27 1.16 -21.49
N ALA A 68 -4.96 1.25 -21.26
CA ALA A 68 -4.01 1.76 -22.24
C ALA A 68 -4.00 0.95 -23.54
N SER A 69 -4.12 -0.38 -23.47
CA SER A 69 -4.20 -1.23 -24.67
C SER A 69 -5.50 -1.09 -25.46
N HIS A 70 -6.56 -0.55 -24.84
CA HIS A 70 -7.86 -0.35 -25.48
C HIS A 70 -7.99 1.01 -26.16
N PHE A 71 -7.15 1.98 -25.78
CA PHE A 71 -7.03 3.28 -26.42
C PHE A 71 -5.64 3.40 -27.03
N PRO A 72 -5.42 2.91 -28.27
CA PRO A 72 -4.14 3.12 -28.92
C PRO A 72 -3.85 4.62 -28.96
N SER A 73 -2.68 5.01 -28.45
CA SER A 73 -2.19 6.38 -28.57
C SER A 73 -2.16 6.77 -30.04
N VAL A 74 -2.96 7.76 -30.41
CA VAL A 74 -2.90 8.43 -31.70
C VAL A 74 -1.61 9.23 -31.73
N ASP A 75 -0.55 8.65 -32.27
CA ASP A 75 0.61 9.44 -32.71
C ASP A 75 1.08 9.00 -34.10
N SER A 76 1.25 10.04 -34.93
CA SER A 76 2.04 10.12 -36.17
C SER A 76 1.30 9.90 -37.49
N GLU A 77 0.60 10.95 -37.96
CA GLU A 77 0.74 11.35 -39.37
C GLU A 77 1.87 12.37 -39.49
N ALA A 78 3.11 11.90 -39.41
CA ALA A 78 4.20 12.53 -40.14
C ALA A 78 4.03 12.11 -41.61
N GLY A 79 3.16 12.84 -42.32
CA GLY A 79 3.04 12.76 -43.76
C GLY A 79 4.34 13.25 -44.41
N ASP A 80 5.23 12.30 -44.68
CA ASP A 80 6.23 12.41 -45.72
C ASP A 80 5.53 12.63 -47.07
N GLY A 81 5.41 13.90 -47.45
CA GLY A 81 5.00 14.33 -48.78
C GLY A 81 6.22 14.73 -49.58
N GLY A 82 6.98 13.73 -50.02
CA GLY A 82 8.11 13.90 -50.92
C GLY A 82 7.75 14.43 -52.31
N ALA A 83 8.79 14.97 -52.95
CA ALA A 83 8.99 15.14 -54.39
C ALA A 83 7.98 16.01 -55.18
N SER A 84 8.40 17.24 -55.47
CA SER A 84 8.54 17.75 -56.86
C SER A 84 9.51 18.93 -56.88
#